data_AF-A0A1Z9BUP3-F1
#
_entry.id   AF-A0A1Z9BUP3-F1
#
_cell.length_a   1.000
_cell.length_b   1.000
_cell.length_c   1.000
_cell.angle_alpha   90.00
_cell.angle_beta   90.00
_cell.angle_gamma   90.00
#
_symmetry.space_group_name_H-M   'P 1'
#
loop_
_entity.id
_entity.type
_entity.pdbx_description
1 polymer ?
#
loop_
_entity_poly.entity_id
_entity_poly.type
_entity_poly.pdbx_seq_one_letter_code
_entity_poly.pdbx_strand_id
1 'polypeptide(L)'
;MRLAIAGDLHGDWTCYDEQLLDHLKPDALLFVGDLSDGDLRLVKAITRLQLPCAVILGNHDRGRDRSGERLRQQLSMLGDLDCSWKLRNWSAPAVAIVGARPCSSGGGFHLSQAVQSVFGPVSEQQSVDRIVQAAGQAPDDWPIVLLAHSGPTGLGSDASSICGRDWKHPHVDWGDRDLAIAVETMRRQRAPDLVVFGHMHHKLRGGRGERMTFHRDRFGTAYVNAACVPRTGSDDAGQTLIHFTWVEFEGLHLSLVSHRWFHRNGALAYEQTLLRNPMDRGH
;
A
#
# COMPACT_ATOMS: atom_id res chain seq x y z
N MET A 1 17.87 1.13 -3.10
CA MET A 1 16.71 0.27 -3.40
C MET A 1 15.54 1.14 -3.82
N ARG A 2 14.76 0.73 -4.82
CA ARG A 2 13.65 1.45 -5.42
C ARG A 2 12.40 0.57 -5.39
N LEU A 3 11.35 1.05 -4.74
CA LEU A 3 10.07 0.36 -4.63
C LEU A 3 9.03 1.12 -5.46
N ALA A 4 8.39 0.43 -6.40
CA ALA A 4 7.18 0.91 -7.04
C ALA A 4 5.97 0.45 -6.22
N ILE A 5 4.95 1.30 -6.10
CA ILE A 5 3.74 1.01 -5.35
C ILE A 5 2.54 1.35 -6.21
N ALA A 6 1.61 0.40 -6.32
CA ALA A 6 0.37 0.52 -7.06
C ALA A 6 -0.81 0.27 -6.11
N GLY A 7 -1.75 1.21 -6.05
CA GLY A 7 -2.90 1.14 -5.16
C GLY A 7 -4.21 1.44 -5.86
N ASP A 8 -5.29 0.83 -5.37
CA ASP A 8 -6.67 1.13 -5.75
C ASP A 8 -6.85 1.08 -7.27
N LEU A 9 -6.40 -0.04 -7.85
CA LEU A 9 -6.31 -0.24 -9.29
C LEU A 9 -7.70 -0.32 -9.93
N HIS A 10 -8.68 -0.91 -9.25
CA HIS A 10 -10.04 -1.10 -9.76
C HIS A 10 -10.10 -1.69 -11.20
N GLY A 11 -9.17 -2.59 -11.52
CA GLY A 11 -9.01 -3.23 -12.82
C GLY A 11 -8.22 -2.42 -13.84
N ASP A 12 -7.76 -1.20 -13.50
CA ASP A 12 -6.90 -0.36 -14.33
C ASP A 12 -5.44 -0.84 -14.28
N TRP A 13 -5.21 -2.01 -14.88
CA TRP A 13 -3.90 -2.63 -15.07
C TRP A 13 -3.84 -3.29 -16.43
N THR A 14 -2.84 -2.92 -17.22
CA THR A 14 -2.73 -3.32 -18.62
C THR A 14 -1.34 -3.85 -18.95
N CYS A 15 -1.16 -4.35 -20.17
CA CYS A 15 0.17 -4.70 -20.66
C CYS A 15 1.13 -3.50 -20.71
N TYR A 16 0.63 -2.25 -20.68
CA TYR A 16 1.48 -1.08 -20.62
C TYR A 16 2.10 -0.87 -19.23
N ASP A 17 1.42 -1.26 -18.16
CA ASP A 17 1.99 -1.27 -16.81
C ASP A 17 3.16 -2.25 -16.74
N GLU A 18 2.97 -3.46 -17.30
CA GLU A 18 4.02 -4.49 -17.37
C GLU A 18 5.23 -4.02 -18.19
N GLN A 19 4.99 -3.48 -19.40
CA GLN A 19 6.05 -2.89 -20.23
C GLN A 19 6.76 -1.74 -19.53
N LEU A 20 6.03 -0.88 -18.82
CA LEU A 20 6.61 0.22 -18.09
C LEU A 20 7.53 -0.28 -16.97
N LEU A 21 7.15 -1.34 -16.24
CA LEU A 21 8.02 -1.97 -15.25
C LEU A 21 9.34 -2.49 -15.86
N ASP A 22 9.32 -3.01 -17.09
CA ASP A 22 10.53 -3.43 -17.80
C ASP A 22 11.50 -2.27 -18.09
N HIS A 23 10.96 -1.06 -18.31
CA HIS A 23 11.75 0.16 -18.50
C HIS A 23 12.25 0.72 -17.17
N LEU A 24 11.38 0.82 -16.17
CA LEU A 24 11.69 1.43 -14.87
C LEU A 24 12.61 0.57 -14.00
N LYS A 25 12.47 -0.76 -14.11
CA LYS A 25 13.20 -1.77 -13.33
C LYS A 25 13.24 -1.46 -11.82
N PRO A 26 12.09 -1.25 -11.15
CA PRO A 26 12.08 -1.16 -9.69
C PRO A 26 12.60 -2.47 -9.09
N ASP A 27 13.18 -2.40 -7.90
CA ASP A 27 13.71 -3.57 -7.21
C ASP A 27 12.57 -4.45 -6.64
N ALA A 28 11.42 -3.84 -6.31
CA ALA A 28 10.19 -4.55 -5.98
C ALA A 28 8.94 -3.71 -6.31
N LEU A 29 7.79 -4.39 -6.42
CA LEU A 29 6.47 -3.79 -6.62
C LEU A 29 5.51 -4.17 -5.49
N LEU A 30 4.87 -3.19 -4.89
CA LEU A 30 3.92 -3.38 -3.79
C LEU A 30 2.50 -3.02 -4.23
N PHE A 31 1.53 -3.88 -3.94
CA PHE A 31 0.11 -3.65 -4.22
C PHE A 31 -0.66 -3.42 -2.92
N VAL A 32 -1.30 -2.26 -2.78
CA VAL A 32 -2.05 -1.86 -1.57
C VAL A 32 -3.56 -2.14 -1.64
N GLY A 33 -3.97 -3.12 -2.44
CA GLY A 33 -5.35 -3.61 -2.49
C GLY A 33 -6.26 -2.84 -3.44
N ASP A 34 -7.53 -3.25 -3.43
CA ASP A 34 -8.56 -2.84 -4.38
C ASP A 34 -8.09 -3.04 -5.82
N LEU A 35 -7.62 -4.26 -6.07
CA LEU A 35 -7.06 -4.68 -7.35
C LEU A 35 -8.14 -4.60 -8.43
N SER A 36 -9.24 -5.33 -8.28
CA SER A 36 -10.24 -5.46 -9.36
C SER A 36 -11.61 -5.96 -8.92
N ASP A 37 -12.09 -5.54 -7.74
CA ASP A 37 -13.42 -5.89 -7.22
C ASP A 37 -13.67 -7.42 -7.18
N GLY A 38 -12.59 -8.16 -6.94
CA GLY A 38 -12.55 -9.61 -6.93
C GLY A 38 -12.31 -10.25 -8.29
N ASP A 39 -12.22 -9.57 -9.42
CA ASP A 39 -11.83 -10.20 -10.69
C ASP A 39 -10.47 -10.91 -10.59
N LEU A 40 -10.37 -12.16 -11.05
CA LEU A 40 -9.12 -12.95 -10.97
C LEU A 40 -8.13 -12.60 -12.09
N ARG A 41 -8.54 -11.87 -13.13
CA ARG A 41 -7.68 -11.55 -14.28
C ARG A 41 -6.44 -10.77 -13.85
N LEU A 42 -6.62 -9.76 -13.01
CA LEU A 42 -5.51 -8.96 -12.49
C LEU A 42 -4.65 -9.76 -11.51
N VAL A 43 -5.26 -10.53 -10.61
CA VAL A 43 -4.50 -11.45 -9.73
C VAL A 43 -3.64 -12.41 -10.56
N LYS A 44 -4.16 -12.94 -11.67
CA LYS A 44 -3.41 -13.79 -12.60
C LYS A 44 -2.30 -13.04 -13.35
N ALA A 45 -2.47 -11.76 -13.62
CA ALA A 45 -1.42 -10.94 -14.22
C ALA A 45 -0.28 -10.70 -13.21
N ILE A 46 -0.62 -10.35 -11.96
CA ILE A 46 0.34 -10.15 -10.87
C ILE A 46 1.20 -11.40 -10.64
N THR A 47 0.61 -12.60 -10.69
CA THR A 47 1.38 -13.85 -10.48
C THR A 47 2.37 -14.18 -11.59
N ARG A 48 2.33 -13.47 -12.73
CA ARG A 48 3.26 -13.65 -13.85
C ARG A 48 4.41 -12.64 -13.85
N LEU A 49 4.36 -11.65 -12.97
CA LEU A 49 5.42 -10.65 -12.85
C LEU A 49 6.72 -11.31 -12.38
N GLN A 50 7.83 -10.91 -13.00
CA GLN A 50 9.15 -11.53 -12.78
C GLN A 50 9.97 -10.84 -11.68
N LEU A 51 9.54 -9.66 -11.23
CA LEU A 51 10.16 -8.92 -10.14
C LEU A 51 9.56 -9.28 -8.77
N PRO A 52 10.29 -9.08 -7.67
CA PRO A 52 9.77 -9.19 -6.32
C PRO A 52 8.48 -8.39 -6.12
N CYS A 53 7.40 -9.07 -5.72
CA CYS A 53 6.08 -8.47 -5.55
C CYS A 53 5.46 -8.83 -4.21
N ALA A 54 4.81 -7.88 -3.53
CA ALA A 54 4.00 -8.14 -2.34
C ALA A 54 2.60 -7.51 -2.49
N VAL A 55 1.58 -8.22 -2.00
CA VAL A 55 0.17 -7.86 -2.21
C VAL A 55 -0.58 -7.92 -0.87
N ILE A 56 -1.30 -6.85 -0.54
CA ILE A 56 -2.37 -6.89 0.45
C ILE A 56 -3.69 -6.65 -0.30
N LEU A 57 -4.73 -7.41 0.02
CA LEU A 57 -6.05 -7.24 -0.61
C LEU A 57 -6.86 -6.14 0.10
N GLY A 58 -7.63 -5.38 -0.68
CA GLY A 58 -8.49 -4.30 -0.20
C GLY A 58 -9.94 -4.71 0.00
N ASN A 59 -10.77 -3.79 0.50
CA ASN A 59 -12.15 -4.14 0.85
C ASN A 59 -13.03 -4.44 -0.36
N HIS A 60 -12.66 -3.98 -1.55
CA HIS A 60 -13.34 -4.32 -2.80
C HIS A 60 -12.94 -5.70 -3.33
N ASP A 61 -11.74 -6.20 -3.01
CA ASP A 61 -11.25 -7.46 -3.58
C ASP A 61 -12.05 -8.69 -3.16
N ARG A 62 -12.74 -8.67 -2.02
CA ARG A 62 -13.70 -9.74 -1.67
C ARG A 62 -14.90 -9.81 -2.64
N GLY A 63 -15.08 -8.80 -3.49
CA GLY A 63 -16.24 -8.64 -4.36
C GLY A 63 -17.54 -8.59 -3.55
N ARG A 64 -18.63 -9.07 -4.16
CA ARG A 64 -19.93 -9.21 -3.50
C ARG A 64 -20.10 -10.54 -2.75
N ASP A 65 -19.06 -11.37 -2.72
CA ASP A 65 -19.11 -12.70 -2.11
C ASP A 65 -18.92 -12.64 -0.59
N ARG A 66 -19.97 -12.99 0.15
CA ARG A 66 -19.93 -13.07 1.62
C ARG A 66 -19.41 -14.40 2.16
N SER A 67 -19.35 -15.44 1.34
CA SER A 67 -18.88 -16.79 1.74
C SER A 67 -17.36 -16.87 1.89
N GLY A 68 -16.63 -15.90 1.31
CA GLY A 68 -15.18 -15.88 1.28
C GLY A 68 -14.57 -16.87 0.28
N GLU A 69 -15.36 -17.54 -0.55
CA GLU A 69 -14.84 -18.39 -1.63
C GLU A 69 -14.00 -17.58 -2.61
N ARG A 70 -14.47 -16.40 -3.00
CA ARG A 70 -13.76 -15.53 -3.92
C ARG A 70 -12.44 -15.02 -3.35
N LEU A 71 -12.44 -14.69 -2.07
CA LEU A 71 -11.24 -14.31 -1.34
C LEU A 71 -10.26 -15.50 -1.27
N ARG A 72 -10.73 -16.72 -0.95
CA ARG A 72 -9.91 -17.94 -0.98
C ARG A 72 -9.28 -18.21 -2.34
N GLN A 73 -10.03 -18.03 -3.43
CA GLN A 73 -9.50 -18.20 -4.78
C GLN A 73 -8.34 -17.22 -5.06
N GLN A 74 -8.50 -15.95 -4.72
CA GLN A 74 -7.45 -14.94 -4.92
C GLN A 74 -6.22 -15.24 -4.07
N LEU A 75 -6.39 -15.56 -2.78
CA LEU A 75 -5.29 -15.91 -1.89
C LEU A 75 -4.56 -17.17 -2.36
N SER A 76 -5.30 -18.17 -2.84
CA SER A 76 -4.72 -19.39 -3.39
C SER A 76 -3.92 -19.13 -4.67
N MET A 77 -4.33 -18.17 -5.50
CA MET A 77 -3.59 -17.78 -6.71
C MET A 77 -2.36 -16.95 -6.36
N LEU A 78 -2.48 -16.00 -5.43
CA LEU A 78 -1.38 -15.16 -4.97
C LEU A 78 -0.30 -15.98 -4.26
N GLY A 79 -0.69 -17.00 -3.50
CA GLY A 79 0.23 -17.83 -2.73
C GLY A 79 1.11 -16.97 -1.82
N ASP A 80 2.42 -17.05 -2.03
CA ASP A 80 3.40 -16.31 -1.24
C ASP A 80 3.39 -14.80 -1.51
N LEU A 81 2.81 -14.33 -2.63
CA LEU A 81 2.72 -12.90 -2.96
C LEU A 81 1.83 -12.13 -1.98
N ASP A 82 0.78 -12.78 -1.46
CA ASP A 82 -0.05 -12.20 -0.40
C ASP A 82 0.79 -11.96 0.86
N CYS A 83 0.52 -10.90 1.60
CA CYS A 83 1.21 -10.60 2.86
C CYS A 83 0.27 -10.38 4.06
N SER A 84 -1.00 -10.74 3.93
CA SER A 84 -1.99 -10.71 5.03
C SER A 84 -1.43 -11.25 6.35
N TRP A 85 -1.16 -10.37 7.32
CA TRP A 85 -0.58 -10.71 8.64
C TRP A 85 0.75 -11.50 8.62
N LYS A 86 1.53 -11.42 7.55
CA LYS A 86 2.80 -12.16 7.42
C LYS A 86 3.92 -11.27 6.92
N LEU A 87 5.14 -11.72 7.21
CA LEU A 87 6.36 -11.16 6.63
C LEU A 87 6.56 -11.76 5.24
N ARG A 88 6.85 -10.89 4.29
CA ARG A 88 7.36 -11.22 2.97
C ARG A 88 8.67 -10.47 2.77
N ASN A 89 9.71 -11.19 2.42
CA ASN A 89 11.03 -10.62 2.29
C ASN A 89 11.81 -11.35 1.18
N TRP A 90 12.90 -10.73 0.71
CA TRP A 90 13.76 -11.27 -0.34
C TRP A 90 15.20 -11.02 0.04
N SER A 91 16.13 -11.88 -0.41
CA SER A 91 17.55 -11.59 -0.28
C SER A 91 18.00 -10.45 -1.21
N ALA A 92 17.29 -10.26 -2.33
CA ALA A 92 17.44 -9.15 -3.24
C ALA A 92 16.07 -8.73 -3.79
N PRO A 93 15.53 -7.55 -3.43
CA PRO A 93 16.13 -6.54 -2.55
C PRO A 93 15.97 -6.86 -1.05
N ALA A 94 16.94 -6.41 -0.25
CA ALA A 94 16.93 -6.52 1.21
C ALA A 94 15.91 -5.54 1.83
N VAL A 95 14.67 -6.00 2.00
CA VAL A 95 13.56 -5.27 2.63
C VAL A 95 12.56 -6.24 3.26
N ALA A 96 12.05 -5.89 4.43
CA ALA A 96 11.00 -6.64 5.12
C ALA A 96 9.64 -5.99 4.84
N ILE A 97 8.79 -6.66 4.06
CA ILE A 97 7.41 -6.25 3.82
C ILE A 97 6.49 -6.99 4.78
N VAL A 98 5.84 -6.27 5.69
CA VAL A 98 4.94 -6.85 6.68
C VAL A 98 3.52 -6.43 6.35
N GLY A 99 2.67 -7.38 5.97
CA GLY A 99 1.29 -7.03 5.65
C GLY A 99 0.41 -6.89 6.90
N ALA A 100 -0.46 -5.90 6.87
CA ALA A 100 -1.46 -5.63 7.90
C ALA A 100 -2.70 -6.51 7.71
N ARG A 101 -3.84 -6.06 8.25
CA ARG A 101 -5.13 -6.74 8.08
C ARG A 101 -5.61 -6.68 6.62
N PRO A 102 -5.96 -7.83 6.02
CA PRO A 102 -6.52 -7.85 4.66
C PRO A 102 -7.95 -7.36 4.62
N CYS A 103 -8.33 -6.86 3.45
CA CYS A 103 -9.69 -6.44 3.09
C CYS A 103 -10.32 -5.45 4.08
N SER A 104 -9.48 -4.64 4.73
CA SER A 104 -9.92 -3.60 5.67
C SER A 104 -10.75 -2.55 4.95
N SER A 105 -11.89 -2.14 5.51
CA SER A 105 -12.69 -1.02 4.98
C SER A 105 -12.42 0.30 5.72
N GLY A 106 -11.35 0.36 6.51
CA GLY A 106 -11.12 1.43 7.47
C GLY A 106 -12.17 1.49 8.58
N GLY A 107 -12.13 2.58 9.36
CA GLY A 107 -13.10 2.90 10.40
C GLY A 107 -12.90 2.14 11.71
N GLY A 108 -11.65 1.86 12.09
CA GLY A 108 -11.31 1.14 13.31
C GLY A 108 -11.03 -0.35 13.07
N PHE A 109 -11.52 -1.21 13.97
CA PHE A 109 -11.36 -2.67 13.83
C PHE A 109 -12.64 -3.39 13.42
N HIS A 110 -12.65 -3.98 12.22
CA HIS A 110 -13.76 -4.80 11.74
C HIS A 110 -13.29 -5.85 10.73
N LEU A 111 -13.86 -7.05 10.80
CA LEU A 111 -13.70 -8.09 9.79
C LEU A 111 -15.04 -8.36 9.12
N SER A 112 -15.08 -8.26 7.80
CA SER A 112 -16.26 -8.67 7.04
C SER A 112 -16.52 -10.18 7.22
N GLN A 113 -17.76 -10.62 6.98
CA GLN A 113 -18.12 -12.03 7.02
C GLN A 113 -17.21 -12.88 6.11
N ALA A 114 -16.91 -12.40 4.91
CA ALA A 114 -16.02 -13.07 3.98
C ALA A 114 -14.62 -13.28 4.56
N VAL A 115 -14.04 -12.25 5.19
CA VAL A 115 -12.72 -12.34 5.82
C VAL A 115 -12.74 -13.32 6.99
N GLN A 116 -13.78 -13.28 7.83
CA GLN A 116 -13.93 -14.23 8.94
C GLN A 116 -14.08 -15.68 8.44
N SER A 117 -14.77 -15.89 7.32
CA SER A 117 -14.90 -17.23 6.72
C SER A 117 -13.58 -17.80 6.19
N VAL A 118 -12.61 -16.94 5.82
CA VAL A 118 -11.32 -17.36 5.29
C VAL A 118 -10.25 -17.48 6.38
N PHE A 119 -10.15 -16.48 7.25
CA PHE A 119 -9.08 -16.38 8.24
C PHE A 119 -9.52 -16.79 9.66
N GLY A 120 -10.79 -17.15 9.82
CA GLY A 120 -11.41 -17.34 11.12
C GLY A 120 -11.72 -16.00 11.83
N PRO A 121 -12.33 -16.08 13.02
CA PRO A 121 -12.45 -14.91 13.88
C PRO A 121 -11.05 -14.47 14.32
N VAL A 122 -10.75 -13.19 14.15
CA VAL A 122 -9.52 -12.55 14.64
C VAL A 122 -9.92 -11.31 15.43
N SER A 123 -9.49 -11.21 16.68
CA SER A 123 -9.70 -10.03 17.50
C SER A 123 -8.74 -8.90 17.10
N GLU A 124 -9.04 -7.67 17.55
CA GLU A 124 -8.14 -6.53 17.34
C GLU A 124 -6.74 -6.82 17.89
N GLN A 125 -6.67 -7.36 19.11
CA GLN A 125 -5.39 -7.73 19.73
C GLN A 125 -4.66 -8.81 18.94
N GLN A 126 -5.37 -9.84 18.44
CA GLN A 126 -4.73 -10.88 17.61
C GLN A 126 -4.21 -10.32 16.28
N SER A 127 -4.90 -9.33 15.69
CA SER A 127 -4.41 -8.62 14.51
C SER A 127 -3.12 -7.85 14.81
N VAL A 128 -3.10 -7.10 15.92
CA VAL A 128 -1.90 -6.40 16.42
C VAL A 128 -0.75 -7.38 16.63
N ASP A 129 -0.98 -8.45 17.38
CA ASP A 129 0.05 -9.44 17.72
C ASP A 129 0.65 -10.06 16.46
N ARG A 130 -0.18 -10.39 15.46
CA ARG A 130 0.30 -10.93 14.17
C ARG A 130 1.18 -9.94 13.41
N ILE A 131 0.79 -8.67 13.33
CA ILE A 131 1.60 -7.64 12.67
C ILE A 131 2.95 -7.47 13.38
N VAL A 132 2.93 -7.37 14.71
CA VAL A 132 4.14 -7.20 15.52
C VAL A 132 5.05 -8.43 15.44
N GLN A 133 4.49 -9.64 15.51
CA GLN A 133 5.25 -10.90 15.38
C GLN A 133 5.86 -11.06 13.99
N ALA A 134 5.16 -10.66 12.94
CA ALA A 134 5.71 -10.67 11.58
C ALA A 134 6.84 -9.64 11.43
N ALA A 135 6.68 -8.44 11.98
CA ALA A 135 7.73 -7.43 11.96
C ALA A 135 8.97 -7.82 12.79
N GLY A 136 8.79 -8.53 13.91
CA GLY A 136 9.90 -9.03 14.74
C GLY A 136 10.77 -10.09 14.07
N GLN A 137 10.36 -10.62 12.90
CA GLN A 137 11.17 -11.54 12.09
C GLN A 137 12.04 -10.80 11.05
N ALA A 138 11.93 -9.48 10.94
CA ALA A 138 12.72 -8.69 10.01
C ALA A 138 14.19 -8.59 10.47
N PRO A 139 15.18 -8.83 9.59
CA PRO A 139 16.59 -8.58 9.90
C PRO A 139 16.84 -7.12 10.31
N ASP A 140 17.72 -6.91 11.30
CA ASP A 140 17.99 -5.58 11.90
C ASP A 140 18.55 -4.56 10.89
N ASP A 141 19.22 -5.04 9.85
CA ASP A 141 19.85 -4.23 8.80
C ASP A 141 18.95 -4.01 7.57
N TRP A 142 17.69 -4.48 7.59
CA TRP A 142 16.75 -4.31 6.47
C TRP A 142 15.62 -3.34 6.81
N PRO A 143 15.24 -2.41 5.93
CA PRO A 143 14.11 -1.53 6.21
C PRO A 143 12.81 -2.33 6.39
N ILE A 144 11.96 -1.88 7.33
CA ILE A 144 10.65 -2.45 7.58
C ILE A 144 9.57 -1.57 6.92
N VAL A 145 8.87 -2.17 5.97
CA VAL A 145 7.72 -1.55 5.30
C VAL A 145 6.44 -2.28 5.71
N LEU A 146 5.54 -1.59 6.40
CA LEU A 146 4.19 -2.10 6.64
C LEU A 146 3.34 -1.87 5.38
N LEU A 147 2.68 -2.92 4.89
CA LEU A 147 1.78 -2.88 3.74
C LEU A 147 0.34 -3.09 4.19
N ALA A 148 -0.51 -2.08 4.02
CA ALA A 148 -1.92 -2.16 4.39
C ALA A 148 -2.80 -1.69 3.24
N HIS A 149 -4.09 -2.03 3.26
CA HIS A 149 -5.04 -1.37 2.34
C HIS A 149 -5.54 -0.05 2.94
N SER A 150 -5.94 -0.04 4.20
CA SER A 150 -6.30 1.18 4.93
C SER A 150 -5.15 1.64 5.83
N GLY A 151 -4.89 2.94 5.87
CA GLY A 151 -3.88 3.52 6.75
C GLY A 151 -4.28 3.46 8.23
N PRO A 152 -3.35 3.69 9.17
CA PRO A 152 -3.67 3.67 10.60
C PRO A 152 -4.51 4.89 11.00
N THR A 153 -5.31 4.72 12.06
CA THR A 153 -5.88 5.88 12.78
C THR A 153 -4.76 6.75 13.38
N GLY A 154 -5.04 8.04 13.56
CA GLY A 154 -4.11 9.06 14.05
C GLY A 154 -3.62 10.01 12.95
N LEU A 155 -3.99 9.77 11.67
CA LEU A 155 -3.55 10.57 10.52
C LEU A 155 -4.57 11.65 10.08
N GLY A 156 -5.49 12.00 10.97
CA GLY A 156 -6.40 13.14 10.87
C GLY A 156 -7.85 12.79 10.50
N SER A 157 -8.76 13.71 10.84
CA SER A 157 -10.21 13.52 10.74
C SER A 157 -10.91 14.42 9.72
N ASP A 158 -10.20 15.38 9.13
CA ASP A 158 -10.76 16.27 8.11
C ASP A 158 -10.94 15.52 6.80
N ALA A 159 -11.82 16.00 5.90
CA ALA A 159 -12.02 15.35 4.61
C ALA A 159 -10.72 15.16 3.81
N SER A 160 -9.79 16.12 3.91
CA SER A 160 -8.48 16.11 3.24
C SER A 160 -7.36 15.46 4.06
N SER A 161 -7.61 15.03 5.30
CA SER A 161 -6.65 14.25 6.09
C SER A 161 -6.31 12.93 5.41
N ILE A 162 -5.13 12.37 5.70
CA ILE A 162 -4.64 11.17 5.00
C ILE A 162 -5.62 10.00 5.17
N CYS A 163 -6.17 9.82 6.38
CA CYS A 163 -7.17 8.78 6.70
C CYS A 163 -8.59 9.33 6.91
N GLY A 164 -8.87 10.57 6.51
CA GLY A 164 -10.15 11.21 6.80
C GLY A 164 -11.29 10.81 5.87
N ARG A 165 -12.43 10.39 6.41
CA ARG A 165 -13.60 10.03 5.60
C ARG A 165 -14.23 11.25 4.93
N ASP A 166 -14.23 11.30 3.60
CA ASP A 166 -14.79 12.41 2.83
C ASP A 166 -16.22 12.14 2.32
N TRP A 167 -16.67 10.89 2.25
CA TRP A 167 -17.95 10.54 1.64
C TRP A 167 -19.19 10.65 2.53
N LYS A 168 -19.02 10.97 3.83
CA LYS A 168 -20.13 11.12 4.79
C LYS A 168 -19.76 12.08 5.93
N HIS A 169 -20.72 12.94 6.32
CA HIS A 169 -20.61 13.82 7.48
C HIS A 169 -21.07 13.15 8.80
N PRO A 170 -20.50 13.50 9.96
CA PRO A 170 -19.28 14.31 10.08
C PRO A 170 -18.07 13.56 9.49
N HIS A 171 -17.08 14.34 9.03
CA HIS A 171 -15.76 13.82 8.69
C HIS A 171 -15.11 13.30 9.97
N VAL A 172 -14.52 12.12 9.88
CA VAL A 172 -13.90 11.43 10.99
C VAL A 172 -12.69 10.68 10.47
N ASP A 173 -11.73 10.43 11.35
CA ASP A 173 -10.66 9.48 11.07
C ASP A 173 -11.26 8.09 10.80
N TRP A 174 -10.83 7.53 9.68
CA TRP A 174 -11.31 6.26 9.15
C TRP A 174 -10.16 5.27 8.95
N GLY A 175 -9.05 5.46 9.66
CA GLY A 175 -7.95 4.52 9.66
C GLY A 175 -8.21 3.26 10.50
N ASP A 176 -7.27 2.32 10.39
CA ASP A 176 -7.25 1.04 11.09
C ASP A 176 -6.67 1.19 12.50
N ARG A 177 -7.42 0.75 13.50
CA ARG A 177 -7.01 0.86 14.92
C ARG A 177 -5.98 -0.18 15.32
N ASP A 178 -6.11 -1.40 14.81
CA ASP A 178 -5.09 -2.45 14.98
C ASP A 178 -3.75 -2.06 14.37
N LEU A 179 -3.75 -1.45 13.18
CA LEU A 179 -2.50 -0.99 12.56
C LEU A 179 -1.82 0.13 13.38
N ALA A 180 -2.60 1.10 13.90
CA ALA A 180 -2.07 2.14 14.76
C ALA A 180 -1.46 1.58 16.06
N ILE A 181 -2.14 0.62 16.70
CA ILE A 181 -1.64 -0.05 17.91
C ILE A 181 -0.38 -0.86 17.60
N ALA A 182 -0.34 -1.56 16.45
CA ALA A 182 0.84 -2.33 16.02
C ALA A 182 2.06 -1.42 15.82
N VAL A 183 1.90 -0.30 15.11
CA VAL A 183 2.98 0.68 14.92
C VAL A 183 3.50 1.20 16.27
N GLU A 184 2.60 1.58 17.19
CA GLU A 184 2.98 2.04 18.53
C GLU A 184 3.69 0.94 19.34
N THR A 185 3.25 -0.30 19.23
CA THR A 185 3.86 -1.44 19.92
C THR A 185 5.26 -1.72 19.38
N MET A 186 5.43 -1.69 18.06
CA MET A 186 6.71 -1.88 17.38
C MET A 186 7.76 -0.87 17.82
N ARG A 187 7.38 0.40 18.03
CA ARG A 187 8.30 1.48 18.48
C ARG A 187 9.09 1.17 19.74
N ARG A 188 8.63 0.23 20.58
CA ARG A 188 9.33 -0.21 21.79
C ARG A 188 10.61 -1.01 21.51
N GLN A 189 10.70 -1.60 20.32
CA GLN A 189 11.83 -2.41 19.88
C GLN A 189 12.46 -1.80 18.63
N ARG A 190 11.65 -1.63 17.58
CA ARG A 190 12.06 -1.09 16.29
C ARG A 190 10.85 -0.51 15.56
N ALA A 191 10.85 0.79 15.34
CA ALA A 191 9.79 1.45 14.58
C ALA A 191 9.84 1.00 13.10
N PRO A 192 8.69 0.92 12.40
CA PRO A 192 8.70 0.73 10.97
C PRO A 192 9.24 1.99 10.27
N ASP A 193 10.00 1.81 9.20
CA ASP A 193 10.56 2.92 8.42
C ASP A 193 9.47 3.57 7.56
N LEU A 194 8.56 2.74 7.03
CA LEU A 194 7.50 3.17 6.13
C LEU A 194 6.21 2.36 6.35
N VAL A 195 5.07 3.06 6.30
CA VAL A 195 3.73 2.46 6.23
C VAL A 195 3.11 2.90 4.91
N VAL A 196 2.86 1.94 4.02
CA VAL A 196 2.28 2.16 2.69
C VAL A 196 0.87 1.62 2.67
N PHE A 197 -0.08 2.42 2.21
CA PHE A 197 -1.48 2.04 2.15
C PHE A 197 -2.24 2.71 1.01
N GLY A 198 -3.50 2.32 0.80
CA GLY A 198 -4.41 2.84 -0.21
C GLY A 198 -5.75 3.30 0.40
N HIS A 199 -6.86 2.85 -0.18
CA HIS A 199 -8.26 3.04 0.25
C HIS A 199 -8.79 4.47 0.13
N MET A 200 -8.09 5.43 0.73
CA MET A 200 -8.49 6.84 0.75
C MET A 200 -8.01 7.53 -0.53
N HIS A 201 -8.83 7.57 -1.57
CA HIS A 201 -8.43 8.14 -2.85
C HIS A 201 -7.85 9.56 -2.72
N HIS A 202 -6.81 9.85 -3.50
CA HIS A 202 -6.15 11.17 -3.53
C HIS A 202 -7.15 12.29 -3.83
N LYS A 203 -7.95 12.11 -4.89
CA LYS A 203 -9.03 13.03 -5.25
C LYS A 203 -10.20 12.89 -4.29
N LEU A 204 -10.57 13.97 -3.64
CA LEU A 204 -11.71 13.99 -2.73
C LEU A 204 -13.03 13.80 -3.49
N ARG A 205 -13.92 12.99 -2.92
CA ARG A 205 -15.24 12.70 -3.47
C ARG A 205 -16.00 13.99 -3.76
N GLY A 206 -16.51 14.08 -4.98
CA GLY A 206 -17.27 15.23 -5.46
C GLY A 206 -16.40 16.39 -5.95
N GLY A 207 -15.12 16.17 -6.26
CA GLY A 207 -14.24 17.19 -6.81
C GLY A 207 -13.87 18.28 -5.81
N ARG A 208 -13.81 17.93 -4.51
CA ARG A 208 -13.60 18.89 -3.41
C ARG A 208 -12.12 19.16 -3.10
N GLY A 209 -11.23 18.87 -4.06
CA GLY A 209 -9.79 19.06 -3.94
C GLY A 209 -9.04 17.74 -3.74
N GLU A 210 -7.82 17.86 -3.22
CA GLU A 210 -6.87 16.76 -3.04
C GLU A 210 -6.65 16.46 -1.56
N ARG A 211 -6.39 15.19 -1.28
CA ARG A 211 -6.04 14.66 0.03
C ARG A 211 -4.55 14.83 0.30
N MET A 212 -4.18 15.02 1.56
CA MET A 212 -2.79 14.81 1.98
C MET A 212 -2.43 13.33 1.78
N THR A 213 -1.28 13.06 1.15
CA THR A 213 -0.87 11.68 0.83
C THR A 213 0.37 11.23 1.59
N PHE A 214 1.00 12.12 2.36
CA PHE A 214 2.22 11.84 3.09
C PHE A 214 2.25 12.51 4.46
N HIS A 215 2.76 11.79 5.45
CA HIS A 215 3.12 12.32 6.76
C HIS A 215 4.34 11.58 7.29
N ARG A 216 5.21 12.29 8.01
CA ARG A 216 6.27 11.67 8.80
C ARG A 216 6.07 12.09 10.25
N ASP A 217 5.98 11.10 11.12
CA ASP A 217 5.77 11.38 12.54
C ASP A 217 7.06 11.81 13.25
N ARG A 218 6.93 12.16 14.53
CA ARG A 218 8.06 12.55 15.39
C ARG A 218 9.04 11.40 15.72
N PHE A 219 8.64 10.16 15.49
CA PHE A 219 9.46 8.97 15.72
C PHE A 219 10.22 8.55 14.45
N GLY A 220 9.97 9.22 13.33
CA GLY A 220 10.67 9.03 12.07
C GLY A 220 9.93 8.10 11.08
N THR A 221 8.84 7.44 11.50
CA THR A 221 8.03 6.59 10.62
C THR A 221 7.34 7.45 9.56
N ALA A 222 7.50 7.08 8.30
CA ALA A 222 6.80 7.68 7.18
C ALA A 222 5.50 6.94 6.87
N TYR A 223 4.48 7.68 6.46
CA TYR A 223 3.18 7.19 6.04
C TYR A 223 2.92 7.71 4.65
N VAL A 224 2.63 6.82 3.69
CA VAL A 224 2.30 7.21 2.32
C VAL A 224 1.04 6.49 1.84
N ASN A 225 0.11 7.29 1.36
CA ASN A 225 -1.11 6.83 0.71
C ASN A 225 -0.89 6.78 -0.81
N ALA A 226 -1.03 5.60 -1.40
CA ALA A 226 -0.82 5.31 -2.81
C ALA A 226 -2.12 5.14 -3.63
N ALA A 227 -3.28 5.50 -3.08
CA ALA A 227 -4.60 5.43 -3.72
C ALA A 227 -4.84 6.52 -4.79
N CYS A 228 -4.03 6.53 -5.85
CA CYS A 228 -4.23 7.47 -6.95
C CYS A 228 -5.33 6.96 -7.90
N VAL A 229 -6.53 7.57 -7.86
CA VAL A 229 -7.67 7.15 -8.70
C VAL A 229 -8.27 8.38 -9.42
N PRO A 230 -8.35 8.38 -10.76
CA PRO A 230 -7.81 7.37 -11.68
C PRO A 230 -6.27 7.37 -11.68
N ARG A 231 -5.70 6.19 -11.94
CA ARG A 231 -4.24 5.99 -11.95
C ARG A 231 -3.60 6.12 -13.33
N THR A 232 -4.44 6.07 -14.35
CA THR A 232 -4.09 6.42 -15.72
C THR A 232 -4.60 7.82 -16.04
N GLY A 233 -3.83 8.53 -16.86
CA GLY A 233 -4.14 9.90 -17.27
C GLY A 233 -3.63 10.17 -18.68
N SER A 234 -3.65 11.44 -19.07
CA SER A 234 -3.03 11.87 -20.33
C SER A 234 -2.34 13.21 -20.12
N ASP A 235 -1.23 13.42 -20.83
CA ASP A 235 -0.57 14.72 -20.91
C ASP A 235 -1.31 15.68 -21.86
N ASP A 236 -0.78 16.89 -22.03
CA ASP A 236 -1.35 17.92 -22.93
C ASP A 236 -1.39 17.47 -24.40
N ALA A 237 -0.55 16.51 -24.78
CA ALA A 237 -0.50 15.92 -26.13
C ALA A 237 -1.42 14.69 -26.28
N GLY A 238 -2.16 14.31 -25.24
CA GLY A 238 -3.04 13.14 -25.24
C GLY A 238 -2.31 11.80 -25.10
N GLN A 239 -1.03 11.80 -24.73
CA GLN A 239 -0.26 10.58 -24.48
C GLN A 239 -0.62 10.00 -23.12
N THR A 240 -0.82 8.68 -23.07
CA THR A 240 -1.14 7.98 -21.82
C THR A 240 -0.03 8.12 -20.78
N LEU A 241 -0.43 8.49 -19.58
CA LEU A 241 0.41 8.50 -18.38
C LEU A 241 -0.05 7.42 -17.41
N ILE A 242 0.91 6.77 -16.76
CA ILE A 242 0.68 5.74 -15.73
C ILE A 242 1.32 6.20 -14.43
N HIS A 243 0.55 6.20 -13.35
CA HIS A 243 1.02 6.59 -12.02
C HIS A 243 1.74 5.44 -11.31
N PHE A 244 2.81 5.72 -10.57
CA PHE A 244 3.26 4.89 -9.46
C PHE A 244 3.62 5.80 -8.29
N THR A 245 3.29 5.36 -7.07
CA THR A 245 3.99 5.90 -5.90
C THR A 245 5.37 5.27 -5.87
N TRP A 246 6.40 6.10 -5.75
CA TRP A 246 7.79 5.71 -5.88
C TRP A 246 8.56 6.03 -4.61
N VAL A 247 9.24 5.02 -4.09
CA VAL A 247 9.99 5.09 -2.84
C VAL A 247 11.41 4.64 -3.07
N GLU A 248 12.38 5.34 -2.49
CA GLU A 248 13.78 4.94 -2.51
C GLU A 248 14.37 4.86 -1.10
N PHE A 249 15.16 3.82 -0.89
CA PHE A 249 15.94 3.58 0.32
C PHE A 249 17.44 3.52 0.00
N GLU A 250 18.24 4.14 0.85
CA GLU A 250 19.69 4.03 0.91
C GLU A 250 20.07 3.29 2.21
N GLY A 251 20.31 1.97 2.09
CA GLY A 251 20.36 1.10 3.26
C GLY A 251 19.02 1.13 4.01
N LEU A 252 19.07 1.50 5.29
CA LEU A 252 17.89 1.70 6.14
C LEU A 252 17.22 3.07 5.95
N HIS A 253 17.87 4.01 5.27
CA HIS A 253 17.40 5.38 5.19
C HIS A 253 16.40 5.59 4.05
N LEU A 254 15.18 6.00 4.37
CA LEU A 254 14.18 6.42 3.38
C LEU A 254 14.59 7.77 2.75
N SER A 255 15.13 7.74 1.52
CA SER A 255 15.71 8.92 0.87
C SER A 255 14.72 9.66 -0.05
N LEU A 256 13.74 8.95 -0.63
CA LEU A 256 12.73 9.53 -1.51
C LEU A 256 11.34 8.93 -1.27
N VAL A 257 10.32 9.79 -1.25
CA VAL A 257 8.92 9.41 -1.47
C VAL A 257 8.32 10.39 -2.47
N SER A 258 7.71 9.88 -3.54
CA SER A 258 7.08 10.72 -4.57
C SER A 258 5.91 10.04 -5.26
N HIS A 259 5.01 10.82 -5.83
CA HIS A 259 4.06 10.34 -6.83
C HIS A 259 4.62 10.66 -8.21
N ARG A 260 4.76 9.64 -9.07
CA ARG A 260 5.36 9.77 -10.40
C ARG A 260 4.39 9.33 -11.48
N TRP A 261 4.35 10.10 -12.55
CA TRP A 261 3.59 9.79 -13.76
C TRP A 261 4.56 9.56 -14.89
N PHE A 262 4.47 8.39 -15.52
CA PHE A 262 5.37 7.98 -16.58
C PHE A 262 4.64 7.82 -17.90
N HIS A 263 5.31 8.18 -18.98
CA HIS A 263 4.95 7.72 -20.31
C HIS A 263 5.26 6.23 -20.45
N ARG A 264 4.63 5.58 -21.43
CA ARG A 264 4.81 4.14 -21.71
C ARG A 264 6.26 3.73 -22.03
N ASN A 265 7.09 4.67 -22.50
CA ASN A 265 8.51 4.45 -22.80
C ASN A 265 9.42 4.57 -21.56
N GLY A 266 8.84 4.78 -20.36
CA GLY A 266 9.59 4.96 -19.11
C GLY A 266 10.01 6.41 -18.83
N ALA A 267 9.73 7.36 -19.73
CA ALA A 267 10.04 8.77 -19.47
C ALA A 267 9.14 9.32 -18.35
N LEU A 268 9.74 10.00 -17.38
CA LEU A 268 9.04 10.69 -16.30
C LEU A 268 8.39 11.96 -16.85
N ALA A 269 7.06 12.01 -16.81
CA ALA A 269 6.27 13.17 -17.25
C ALA A 269 6.11 14.19 -16.11
N TYR A 270 5.81 13.69 -14.91
CA TYR A 270 5.57 14.52 -13.73
C TYR A 270 5.99 13.79 -12.45
N GLU A 271 6.63 14.52 -11.54
CA GLU A 271 6.97 14.06 -10.19
C GLU A 271 6.44 15.07 -9.17
N GLN A 272 5.64 14.57 -8.22
CA GLN A 272 5.36 15.27 -6.98
C GLN A 272 6.23 14.67 -5.88
N THR A 273 7.30 15.36 -5.52
CA THR A 273 8.17 14.96 -4.40
C THR A 273 7.47 15.24 -3.07
N LEU A 274 7.32 14.22 -2.23
CA LEU A 274 6.72 14.31 -0.89
C LEU A 274 7.79 14.34 0.21
N LEU A 275 8.86 13.57 -0.02
CA LEU A 275 10.06 13.54 0.81
C LEU A 275 11.27 13.42 -0.12
N ARG A 276 12.29 14.24 0.11
CA ARG A 276 13.62 14.06 -0.48
C ARG A 276 14.65 14.49 0.55
N ASN A 277 15.39 13.53 1.09
CA ASN A 277 16.50 13.85 1.97
C ASN A 277 17.73 14.10 1.10
N PRO A 278 18.49 15.18 1.35
CA PRO A 278 19.76 15.38 0.66
C PRO A 278 20.66 14.18 0.96
N MET A 279 21.30 13.64 -0.08
CA MET A 279 22.38 12.67 0.11
C MET A 279 23.40 13.32 1.06
N ASP A 280 23.72 12.66 2.18
CA ASP A 280 24.93 12.98 2.92
C ASP A 280 26.09 12.68 1.97
N ARG A 281 26.49 13.70 1.19
CA ARG A 281 27.77 13.71 0.51
C ARG A 281 28.79 13.85 1.64
N GLY A 282 29.23 12.71 2.15
CA GLY A 282 30.26 12.64 3.19
C GLY A 282 31.37 13.63 2.87
N HIS A 283 31.61 14.53 3.82
CA HIS A 283 32.85 15.28 3.92
C HIS A 283 33.94 14.39 4.51
#